data_AF-A0A2M9PXI1-F1
#
_entry.id   AF-A0A2M9PXI1-F1
#
_cell.length_a   1.000
_cell.length_b   1.000
_cell.length_c   1.000
_cell.angle_alpha   90.00
_cell.angle_beta   90.00
_cell.angle_gamma   90.00
#
_symmetry.space_group_name_H-M   'P 1'
#
loop_
_entity.id
_entity.type
_entity.pdbx_description
1 polymer ?
#
loop_
_entity_poly.entity_id
_entity_poly.type
_entity_poly.pdbx_seq_one_letter_code
_entity_poly.pdbx_strand_id
1 'polypeptide(L)'
;MSERFGMKSYMKGAALLTIAALIVKVLSAIYRVPFQNLVGDEGFYIYQQVYPIISIFVVWTSSGFAVAISKMLADNDCNLDPLERNQKRSSIMRIVFRYLTMLSLLFFVVLFSGAEIIAQLMGDTQLAPLIRTGSFIVLVMPAHAILKGSFQSRGIMEPIAYAQVLEQAVRVFVILAGTFIIMKTTESLYSAGQMAIIGTVIGEIVGFVLLALIFKKRFGLLKDKKQ
;
A
#
# COMPACT_ATOMS: atom_id res chain seq x y z
N MET A 1 22.01 23.01 -17.14
CA MET A 1 21.43 23.96 -16.18
C MET A 1 20.41 23.19 -15.36
N SER A 2 20.74 22.86 -14.11
CA SER A 2 19.85 22.14 -13.19
C SER A 2 18.66 23.04 -12.90
N GLU A 3 17.47 22.72 -13.43
CA GLU A 3 16.23 23.27 -12.89
C GLU A 3 16.20 22.92 -11.41
N ARG A 4 16.56 23.89 -10.56
CA ARG A 4 16.32 23.79 -9.13
C ARG A 4 14.84 23.49 -8.97
N PHE A 5 14.56 22.27 -8.53
CA PHE A 5 13.26 21.82 -8.11
C PHE A 5 12.73 22.81 -7.05
N GLY A 6 11.89 23.75 -7.50
CA GLY A 6 11.48 24.88 -6.68
C GLY A 6 10.45 24.48 -5.63
N MET A 7 10.45 25.17 -4.49
CA MET A 7 9.45 25.02 -3.42
C MET A 7 8.01 24.99 -3.95
N LYS A 8 7.72 25.77 -5.01
CA LYS A 8 6.41 25.77 -5.70
C LYS A 8 6.03 24.41 -6.30
N SER A 9 6.95 23.72 -6.97
CA SER A 9 6.69 22.40 -7.56
C SER A 9 6.47 21.34 -6.48
N TYR A 10 7.26 21.41 -5.40
CA TYR A 10 7.08 20.53 -4.25
C TYR A 10 5.74 20.74 -3.56
N MET A 11 5.36 22.00 -3.29
CA MET A 11 4.07 22.34 -2.70
C MET A 11 2.90 21.87 -3.56
N LYS A 12 3.01 21.98 -4.89
CA LYS A 12 1.99 21.45 -5.82
C LYS A 12 1.87 19.93 -5.73
N GLY A 13 3.01 19.22 -5.68
CA GLY A 13 3.03 17.77 -5.49
C GLY A 13 2.46 17.33 -4.15
N ALA A 14 2.82 18.03 -3.07
CA ALA A 14 2.28 17.79 -1.74
C ALA A 14 0.77 18.04 -1.69
N ALA A 15 0.28 19.15 -2.25
CA ALA A 15 -1.15 19.45 -2.35
C ALA A 15 -1.90 18.35 -3.12
N LEU A 16 -1.33 17.83 -4.21
CA LEU A 16 -1.91 16.71 -4.95
C LEU A 16 -2.02 15.44 -4.10
N LEU A 17 -0.97 15.08 -3.35
CA LEU A 17 -1.02 13.95 -2.42
C LEU A 17 -2.05 14.16 -1.32
N THR A 18 -2.18 15.39 -0.81
CA THR A 18 -3.20 15.73 0.19
C THR A 18 -4.60 15.54 -0.36
N ILE A 19 -4.89 16.03 -1.58
CA ILE A 19 -6.19 15.85 -2.23
C ILE A 19 -6.47 14.36 -2.46
N ALA A 20 -5.49 13.60 -2.95
CA ALA A 20 -5.64 12.15 -3.12
C ALA A 20 -5.93 11.44 -1.78
N ALA A 21 -5.21 11.80 -0.71
CA ALA A 21 -5.44 11.26 0.62
C ALA A 21 -6.83 11.63 1.17
N LEU A 22 -7.33 12.83 0.89
CA LEU A 22 -8.70 13.24 1.23
C LEU A 22 -9.74 12.40 0.48
N ILE A 23 -9.58 12.21 -0.82
CA ILE A 23 -10.46 11.34 -1.62
C ILE A 23 -10.46 9.92 -1.05
N VAL A 24 -9.29 9.39 -0.70
CA VAL A 24 -9.15 8.05 -0.10
C VAL A 24 -9.88 7.96 1.24
N LYS A 25 -9.76 8.99 2.09
CA LYS A 25 -10.49 9.07 3.37
C LYS A 25 -12.00 9.15 3.18
N VAL A 26 -12.46 9.95 2.21
CA VAL A 26 -13.89 10.06 1.87
C VAL A 26 -14.43 8.71 1.38
N LEU A 27 -13.75 8.06 0.43
CA LEU A 27 -14.11 6.72 -0.03
C LEU A 27 -14.12 5.71 1.12
N SER A 28 -13.12 5.81 2.02
CA SER A 28 -12.99 4.94 3.20
C SER A 28 -14.12 5.13 4.22
N ALA A 29 -14.66 6.34 4.35
CA ALA A 29 -15.80 6.62 5.21
C ALA A 29 -17.11 6.15 4.55
N ILE A 30 -17.29 6.47 3.26
CA ILE A 30 -18.51 6.18 2.53
C ILE A 30 -18.78 4.69 2.43
N TYR A 31 -17.77 3.84 2.18
CA TYR A 31 -18.03 2.40 2.03
C TYR A 31 -18.47 1.70 3.33
N ARG A 32 -18.18 2.29 4.50
CA ARG A 32 -18.50 1.67 5.80
C ARG A 32 -20.00 1.54 6.01
N VAL A 33 -20.78 2.55 5.59
CA VAL A 33 -22.24 2.55 5.71
C VAL A 33 -22.89 1.40 4.91
N PRO A 34 -22.69 1.26 3.59
CA PRO A 34 -23.25 0.14 2.83
C PRO A 34 -22.65 -1.20 3.27
N PHE A 35 -21.38 -1.25 3.67
CA PHE A 35 -20.81 -2.49 4.22
C PHE A 35 -21.53 -2.93 5.50
N GLN A 36 -21.69 -2.03 6.48
CA GLN A 36 -22.43 -2.32 7.72
C GLN A 36 -23.90 -2.67 7.45
N ASN A 37 -24.55 -2.02 6.48
CA ASN A 37 -25.92 -2.39 6.08
C ASN A 37 -26.02 -3.81 5.49
N LEU A 38 -24.94 -4.34 4.90
CA LEU A 38 -24.90 -5.71 4.37
C LEU A 38 -24.67 -6.77 5.45
N VAL A 39 -23.86 -6.46 6.46
CA VAL A 39 -23.37 -7.46 7.44
C VAL A 39 -23.85 -7.23 8.88
N GLY A 40 -24.58 -6.15 9.14
CA GLY A 40 -24.99 -5.73 10.48
C GLY A 40 -23.82 -5.28 11.37
N ASP A 41 -24.12 -5.01 12.63
CA ASP A 41 -23.13 -4.53 13.61
C ASP A 41 -22.08 -5.61 13.92
N GLU A 42 -22.50 -6.87 14.02
CA GLU A 42 -21.60 -8.00 14.29
C GLU A 42 -20.58 -8.23 13.17
N GLY A 43 -21.02 -8.28 11.90
CA GLY A 43 -20.10 -8.43 10.78
C GLY A 43 -19.18 -7.23 10.60
N PHE A 44 -19.67 -6.03 10.91
CA PHE A 44 -18.86 -4.83 10.90
C PHE A 44 -17.79 -4.87 11.99
N TYR A 45 -18.14 -5.35 13.17
CA TYR A 45 -17.21 -5.56 14.29
C TYR A 45 -16.12 -6.57 13.96
N ILE A 46 -16.47 -7.72 13.34
CA ILE A 46 -15.51 -8.74 12.88
C ILE A 46 -14.44 -8.12 11.97
N TYR A 47 -14.84 -7.33 10.98
CA TYR A 47 -13.90 -6.62 10.10
C TYR A 47 -13.03 -5.62 10.88
N GLN A 48 -13.65 -4.82 11.76
CA GLN A 48 -12.96 -3.79 12.52
C GLN A 48 -11.95 -4.33 13.53
N GLN A 49 -12.14 -5.54 14.04
CA GLN A 49 -11.16 -6.16 14.94
C GLN A 49 -9.82 -6.42 14.24
N VAL A 50 -9.86 -6.91 13.00
CA VAL A 50 -8.66 -7.32 12.27
C VAL A 50 -8.04 -6.15 11.49
N TYR A 51 -8.87 -5.24 10.98
CA TYR A 51 -8.40 -4.13 10.14
C TYR A 51 -7.25 -3.29 10.73
N PRO A 52 -7.24 -2.92 12.03
CA PRO A 52 -6.14 -2.18 12.65
C PRO A 52 -4.78 -2.85 12.47
N ILE A 53 -4.69 -4.17 12.68
CA ILE A 53 -3.47 -4.97 12.51
C ILE A 53 -2.93 -4.79 11.08
N ILE A 54 -3.82 -4.88 10.09
CA ILE A 54 -3.47 -4.78 8.66
C ILE A 54 -3.11 -3.33 8.28
N SER A 55 -3.85 -2.36 8.79
CA SER A 55 -3.70 -0.94 8.45
C SER A 55 -2.38 -0.34 8.92
N ILE A 56 -1.78 -0.84 9.99
CA ILE A 56 -0.45 -0.40 10.47
C ILE A 56 0.60 -0.61 9.37
N PHE A 57 0.58 -1.75 8.67
CA PHE A 57 1.53 -2.03 7.60
C PHE A 57 1.32 -1.11 6.38
N VAL A 58 0.07 -0.79 6.04
CA VAL A 58 -0.25 0.16 4.96
C VAL A 58 0.29 1.56 5.29
N VAL A 59 0.10 2.01 6.53
CA VAL A 59 0.60 3.31 7.01
C VAL A 59 2.13 3.33 7.04
N TRP A 60 2.79 2.30 7.57
CA TRP A 60 4.25 2.19 7.55
C TRP A 60 4.82 2.19 6.14
N THR A 61 4.18 1.50 5.20
CA THR A 61 4.58 1.49 3.79
C THR A 61 4.52 2.89 3.19
N SER A 62 3.39 3.58 3.37
CA SER A 62 3.09 4.83 2.65
C SER A 62 3.70 6.07 3.27
N SER A 63 3.71 6.16 4.60
CA SER A 63 4.16 7.36 5.34
C SER A 63 5.45 7.16 6.11
N GLY A 64 5.86 5.91 6.39
CA GLY A 64 7.12 5.59 7.06
C GLY A 64 8.25 5.33 6.07
N PHE A 65 8.28 4.13 5.51
CA PHE A 65 9.37 3.64 4.67
C PHE A 65 9.52 4.44 3.38
N ALA A 66 8.43 4.76 2.67
CA ALA A 66 8.51 5.53 1.42
C ALA A 66 9.17 6.92 1.63
N VAL A 67 8.81 7.61 2.71
CA VAL A 67 9.37 8.94 3.04
C VAL A 67 10.85 8.83 3.43
N ALA A 68 11.21 7.83 4.24
CA ALA A 68 12.60 7.57 4.60
C ALA A 68 13.46 7.26 3.36
N ILE A 69 12.97 6.38 2.47
CA ILE A 69 13.62 6.05 1.19
C ILE A 69 13.74 7.30 0.32
N SER A 70 12.69 8.12 0.26
CA SER A 70 12.70 9.37 -0.50
C SER A 70 13.84 10.27 -0.06
N LYS A 71 13.98 10.48 1.25
CA LYS A 71 15.06 11.29 1.82
C LYS A 71 16.43 10.68 1.53
N MET A 72 16.63 9.39 1.80
CA MET A 72 17.89 8.69 1.54
C MET A 72 18.33 8.80 0.08
N LEU A 73 17.40 8.69 -0.88
CA LEU A 73 17.71 8.83 -2.30
C LEU A 73 18.01 10.28 -2.68
N ALA A 74 17.24 11.25 -2.18
CA ALA A 74 17.45 12.66 -2.47
C ALA A 74 18.78 13.20 -1.93
N ASP A 75 19.16 12.83 -0.70
CA ASP A 75 20.41 13.27 -0.06
C ASP A 75 21.66 12.74 -0.79
N ASN A 76 21.52 11.64 -1.54
CA ASN A 76 22.61 10.97 -2.23
C ASN A 76 22.75 11.33 -3.72
N ASP A 77 21.93 12.26 -4.23
CA ASP A 77 21.94 12.70 -5.63
C ASP A 77 22.94 13.85 -5.91
N CYS A 78 23.44 14.53 -4.88
CA CYS A 78 24.25 15.74 -5.02
C CYS A 78 25.64 15.47 -5.64
N ASN A 79 26.03 16.31 -6.61
CA ASN A 79 27.35 16.33 -7.27
C ASN A 79 27.74 15.07 -8.07
N LEU A 80 26.79 14.20 -8.40
CA LEU A 80 27.04 12.99 -9.20
C LEU A 80 26.63 13.17 -10.66
N ASP A 81 27.42 12.61 -11.57
CA ASP A 81 27.03 12.48 -12.96
C ASP A 81 25.80 11.57 -13.12
N PRO A 82 25.00 11.73 -14.19
CA PRO A 82 23.74 11.00 -14.34
C PRO A 82 23.85 9.47 -14.26
N LEU A 83 24.97 8.90 -14.74
CA LEU A 83 25.24 7.46 -14.70
C LEU A 83 25.55 6.98 -13.27
N GLU A 84 26.45 7.67 -12.58
CA GLU A 84 26.85 7.36 -11.21
C GLU A 84 25.67 7.52 -10.24
N ARG A 85 24.87 8.58 -10.41
CA ARG A 85 23.62 8.79 -9.67
C ARG A 85 22.66 7.61 -9.83
N ASN A 86 22.43 7.14 -11.06
CA ASN A 86 21.53 6.01 -11.31
C ASN A 86 22.04 4.70 -10.68
N GLN A 87 23.35 4.44 -10.76
CA GLN A 87 23.98 3.29 -10.12
C GLN A 87 23.83 3.35 -8.60
N LYS A 88 24.16 4.50 -7.98
CA LYS A 88 24.05 4.70 -6.54
C LYS A 88 22.61 4.55 -6.05
N ARG A 89 21.63 5.16 -6.73
CA ARG A 89 20.20 4.99 -6.44
C ARG A 89 19.78 3.53 -6.54
N SER A 90 20.22 2.81 -7.57
CA SER A 90 19.93 1.38 -7.71
C SER A 90 20.53 0.54 -6.58
N SER A 91 21.74 0.86 -6.12
CA SER A 91 22.38 0.18 -4.99
C SER A 91 21.63 0.43 -3.68
N ILE A 92 21.27 1.68 -3.38
CA ILE A 92 20.45 2.04 -2.21
C ILE A 92 19.11 1.31 -2.27
N MET A 93 18.39 1.37 -3.39
CA MET A 93 17.11 0.69 -3.56
C MET A 93 17.24 -0.83 -3.36
N ARG A 94 18.31 -1.46 -3.86
CA ARG A 94 18.54 -2.91 -3.70
C ARG A 94 18.81 -3.29 -2.24
N ILE A 95 19.60 -2.48 -1.53
CA ILE A 95 19.90 -2.70 -0.11
C ILE A 95 18.62 -2.55 0.72
N VAL A 96 17.91 -1.43 0.56
CA VAL A 96 16.67 -1.18 1.30
C VAL A 96 15.60 -2.22 0.97
N PHE A 97 15.44 -2.60 -0.31
CA PHE A 97 14.52 -3.66 -0.70
C PHE A 97 14.85 -4.98 0.00
N ARG A 98 16.14 -5.36 0.11
CA ARG A 98 16.54 -6.58 0.84
C ARG A 98 16.15 -6.51 2.31
N TYR A 99 16.43 -5.39 3.00
CA TYR A 99 16.05 -5.21 4.39
C TYR A 99 14.53 -5.26 4.59
N LEU A 100 13.77 -4.54 3.76
CA LEU A 100 12.31 -4.52 3.84
C LEU A 100 11.71 -5.89 3.52
N THR A 101 12.27 -6.64 2.57
CA THR A 101 11.82 -8.00 2.26
C THR A 101 12.06 -8.96 3.43
N MET A 102 13.21 -8.88 4.11
CA MET A 102 13.45 -9.69 5.31
C MET A 102 12.47 -9.34 6.43
N LEU A 103 12.23 -8.04 6.66
CA LEU A 103 11.28 -7.57 7.66
C LEU A 103 9.84 -7.97 7.32
N SER A 104 9.47 -7.84 6.04
CA SER A 104 8.17 -8.23 5.51
C SER A 104 7.93 -9.73 5.66
N LEU A 105 8.92 -10.56 5.35
CA LEU A 105 8.83 -12.01 5.50
C LEU A 105 8.70 -12.40 6.98
N LEU A 106 9.46 -11.76 7.87
CA LEU A 106 9.35 -11.97 9.32
C LEU A 106 7.92 -11.68 9.80
N PHE A 107 7.38 -10.51 9.48
CA PHE A 107 6.01 -10.15 9.87
C PHE A 107 4.96 -11.03 9.20
N PHE A 108 5.15 -11.43 7.95
CA PHE A 108 4.27 -12.36 7.28
C PHE A 108 4.21 -13.71 8.01
N VAL A 109 5.36 -14.29 8.37
CA VAL A 109 5.43 -15.56 9.12
C VAL A 109 4.77 -15.43 10.49
N VAL A 110 5.06 -14.33 11.22
CA VAL A 110 4.46 -14.08 12.54
C VAL A 110 2.94 -13.96 12.44
N LEU A 111 2.41 -13.21 11.49
CA LEU A 111 0.97 -13.02 11.33
C LEU A 111 0.27 -14.26 10.78
N PHE A 112 0.85 -14.92 9.78
CA PHE A 112 0.24 -16.06 9.11
C PHE A 112 0.22 -17.31 9.99
N SER A 113 1.37 -17.67 10.55
CA SER A 113 1.49 -18.84 11.43
C SER A 113 0.96 -18.55 12.84
N GLY A 114 1.11 -17.32 13.33
CA GLY A 114 0.61 -16.90 14.64
C GLY A 114 -0.87 -16.48 14.65
N ALA A 115 -1.57 -16.54 13.52
CA ALA A 115 -2.95 -16.06 13.41
C ALA A 115 -3.91 -16.65 14.45
N GLU A 116 -3.78 -17.94 14.77
CA GLU A 116 -4.62 -18.60 15.78
C GLU A 116 -4.35 -18.07 17.19
N ILE A 117 -3.07 -17.86 17.53
CA ILE A 117 -2.68 -17.29 18.83
C ILE A 117 -3.19 -15.85 18.93
N ILE A 118 -3.02 -15.05 17.87
CA ILE A 118 -3.48 -13.66 17.84
C ILE A 118 -5.02 -13.63 17.98
N ALA A 119 -5.74 -14.47 17.26
CA ALA A 119 -7.20 -14.59 17.35
C ALA A 119 -7.67 -14.99 18.76
N GLN A 120 -6.97 -15.94 19.41
CA GLN A 120 -7.23 -16.31 20.80
C GLN A 120 -7.00 -15.14 21.77
N LEU A 121 -5.93 -14.37 21.59
CA LEU A 121 -5.64 -13.18 22.40
C LEU A 121 -6.68 -12.06 22.19
N MET A 122 -7.31 -12.01 21.01
CA MET A 122 -8.42 -11.12 20.70
C MET A 122 -9.76 -11.60 21.28
N GLY A 123 -9.80 -12.79 21.86
CA GLY A 123 -11.01 -13.39 22.43
C GLY A 123 -11.94 -14.04 21.41
N ASP A 124 -11.52 -14.18 20.15
CA ASP A 124 -12.31 -14.76 19.07
C ASP A 124 -11.43 -15.53 18.08
N THR A 125 -11.45 -16.87 18.19
CA THR A 125 -10.65 -17.78 17.36
C THR A 125 -11.06 -17.79 15.90
N GLN A 126 -12.29 -17.38 15.57
CA GLN A 126 -12.79 -17.34 14.20
C GLN A 126 -12.21 -16.17 13.39
N LEU A 127 -11.44 -15.27 14.02
CA LEU A 127 -10.69 -14.22 13.33
C LEU A 127 -9.40 -14.70 12.66
N ALA A 128 -8.92 -15.92 12.99
CA ALA A 128 -7.66 -16.42 12.46
C ALA A 128 -7.60 -16.43 10.90
N PRO A 129 -8.64 -16.84 10.16
CA PRO A 129 -8.64 -16.76 8.69
C PRO A 129 -8.51 -15.33 8.15
N LEU A 130 -9.11 -14.35 8.82
CA LEU A 130 -9.03 -12.93 8.44
C LEU A 130 -7.61 -12.40 8.63
N ILE A 131 -6.96 -12.74 9.76
CA ILE A 131 -5.58 -12.37 10.05
C ILE A 131 -4.62 -12.99 9.04
N ARG A 132 -4.78 -14.30 8.74
CA ARG A 132 -4.00 -15.00 7.70
C ARG A 132 -4.15 -14.36 6.33
N THR A 133 -5.37 -13.98 5.97
CA THR A 133 -5.64 -13.32 4.70
C THR A 133 -4.99 -11.94 4.65
N GLY A 134 -5.08 -11.18 5.73
CA GLY A 134 -4.52 -9.84 5.81
C GLY A 134 -2.98 -9.82 5.81
N SER A 135 -2.32 -10.88 6.29
CA SER A 135 -0.84 -10.93 6.33
C SER A 135 -0.20 -10.81 4.94
N PHE A 136 -0.90 -11.23 3.87
CA PHE A 136 -0.42 -11.10 2.49
C PHE A 136 -0.17 -9.64 2.08
N ILE A 137 -0.81 -8.66 2.72
CA ILE A 137 -0.54 -7.25 2.43
C ILE A 137 0.93 -6.89 2.70
N VAL A 138 1.52 -7.53 3.71
CA VAL A 138 2.88 -7.26 4.17
C VAL A 138 3.89 -7.66 3.11
N LEU A 139 3.61 -8.68 2.30
CA LEU A 139 4.49 -9.12 1.21
C LEU A 139 4.61 -8.10 0.08
N VAL A 140 3.60 -7.23 -0.09
CA VAL A 140 3.59 -6.19 -1.13
C VAL A 140 4.36 -4.93 -0.67
N MET A 141 4.44 -4.70 0.64
CA MET A 141 5.06 -3.52 1.26
C MET A 141 6.46 -3.18 0.71
N PRO A 142 7.44 -4.10 0.61
CA PRO A 142 8.81 -3.75 0.22
C PRO A 142 8.87 -3.11 -1.17
N ALA A 143 8.17 -3.72 -2.14
CA ALA A 143 8.14 -3.23 -3.50
C ALA A 143 7.37 -1.91 -3.60
N HIS A 144 6.24 -1.81 -2.90
CA HIS A 144 5.41 -0.60 -2.91
C HIS A 144 6.14 0.60 -2.28
N ALA A 145 6.80 0.42 -1.14
CA ALA A 145 7.56 1.47 -0.46
C ALA A 145 8.72 1.99 -1.32
N ILE A 146 9.45 1.10 -1.99
CA ILE A 146 10.58 1.44 -2.88
C ILE A 146 10.10 2.26 -4.09
N LEU A 147 8.98 1.88 -4.71
CA LEU A 147 8.42 2.62 -5.83
C LEU A 147 7.95 4.01 -5.40
N LYS A 148 7.15 4.10 -4.31
CA LYS A 148 6.69 5.38 -3.77
C LYS A 148 7.87 6.28 -3.40
N GLY A 149 8.85 5.78 -2.65
CA GLY A 149 10.04 6.54 -2.26
C GLY A 149 10.90 6.99 -3.44
N SER A 150 11.00 6.17 -4.51
CA SER A 150 11.73 6.56 -5.72
C SER A 150 11.04 7.65 -6.53
N PHE A 151 9.70 7.66 -6.56
CA PHE A 151 8.92 8.76 -7.14
C PHE A 151 8.99 10.03 -6.28
N GLN A 152 8.82 9.90 -4.96
CA GLN A 152 8.88 11.02 -4.01
C GLN A 152 10.24 11.72 -4.02
N SER A 153 11.35 10.96 -4.07
CA SER A 153 12.71 11.54 -4.12
C SER A 153 13.00 12.33 -5.39
N ARG A 154 12.26 12.05 -6.47
CA ARG A 154 12.34 12.80 -7.73
C ARG A 154 11.35 13.96 -7.77
N GLY A 155 10.54 14.14 -6.72
CA GLY A 155 9.49 15.15 -6.68
C GLY A 155 8.28 14.85 -7.58
N ILE A 156 8.14 13.61 -8.04
CA ILE A 156 7.11 13.19 -8.98
C ILE A 156 5.97 12.54 -8.17
N MET A 157 4.93 13.31 -7.88
CA MET A 157 3.86 12.88 -6.96
C MET A 157 2.60 12.37 -7.68
N GLU A 158 2.43 12.67 -8.97
CA GLU A 158 1.23 12.32 -9.72
C GLU A 158 0.98 10.80 -9.78
N PRO A 159 1.98 9.94 -10.09
CA PRO A 159 1.77 8.49 -10.12
C PRO A 159 1.34 7.92 -8.77
N ILE A 160 1.84 8.50 -7.67
CA ILE A 160 1.50 8.08 -6.32
C ILE A 160 0.05 8.43 -6.00
N ALA A 161 -0.36 9.67 -6.32
CA ALA A 161 -1.74 10.12 -6.14
C ALA A 161 -2.74 9.24 -6.91
N TYR A 162 -2.46 8.95 -8.19
CA TYR A 162 -3.33 8.11 -9.01
C TYR A 162 -3.40 6.67 -8.50
N ALA A 163 -2.25 6.08 -8.13
CA ALA A 163 -2.20 4.73 -7.59
C ALA A 163 -2.98 4.61 -6.28
N GLN A 164 -2.87 5.61 -5.39
CA GLN A 164 -3.57 5.61 -4.11
C GLN A 164 -5.09 5.72 -4.25
N VAL A 165 -5.57 6.59 -5.16
CA VAL A 165 -7.01 6.70 -5.45
C VAL A 165 -7.54 5.42 -6.10
N LEU A 166 -6.79 4.84 -7.06
CA LEU A 166 -7.18 3.58 -7.71
C LEU A 166 -7.21 2.40 -6.73
N GLU A 167 -6.17 2.27 -5.91
CA GLU A 167 -6.08 1.28 -4.82
C GLU A 167 -7.34 1.31 -3.96
N GLN A 168 -7.74 2.51 -3.51
CA GLN A 168 -8.91 2.67 -2.67
C GLN A 168 -10.21 2.41 -3.42
N ALA A 169 -10.35 2.85 -4.67
CA ALA A 169 -11.55 2.59 -5.47
C ALA A 169 -11.76 1.09 -5.69
N VAL A 170 -10.70 0.36 -6.06
CA VAL A 170 -10.73 -1.10 -6.22
C VAL A 170 -11.00 -1.79 -4.89
N ARG A 171 -10.36 -1.36 -3.81
CA ARG A 171 -10.61 -1.88 -2.45
C ARG A 171 -12.09 -1.78 -2.10
N VAL A 172 -12.69 -0.59 -2.24
CA VAL A 172 -14.11 -0.36 -1.95
C VAL A 172 -15.00 -1.24 -2.81
N PHE A 173 -14.72 -1.32 -4.12
CA PHE A 173 -15.48 -2.16 -5.04
C PHE A 173 -15.44 -3.63 -4.62
N VAL A 174 -14.25 -4.18 -4.35
CA VAL A 174 -14.09 -5.59 -3.98
C VAL A 174 -14.71 -5.89 -2.62
N ILE A 175 -14.58 -4.99 -1.64
CA ILE A 175 -15.26 -5.13 -0.33
C ILE A 175 -16.77 -5.24 -0.55
N LEU A 176 -17.39 -4.26 -1.21
CA LEU A 176 -18.85 -4.22 -1.31
C LEU A 176 -19.40 -5.34 -2.21
N ALA A 177 -18.80 -5.56 -3.38
CA ALA A 177 -19.23 -6.61 -4.30
C ALA A 177 -19.00 -8.01 -3.72
N GLY A 178 -17.82 -8.25 -3.14
CA GLY A 178 -17.50 -9.53 -2.53
C GLY A 178 -18.38 -9.83 -1.32
N THR A 179 -18.55 -8.87 -0.41
CA THR A 179 -19.44 -9.01 0.74
C THR A 179 -20.88 -9.26 0.32
N PHE A 180 -21.39 -8.55 -0.69
CA PHE A 180 -22.73 -8.80 -1.22
C PHE A 180 -22.90 -10.25 -1.71
N ILE A 181 -21.93 -10.77 -2.45
CA ILE A 181 -21.95 -12.17 -2.93
C ILE A 181 -21.97 -13.14 -1.75
N ILE A 182 -21.09 -12.95 -0.76
CA ILE A 182 -21.02 -13.81 0.44
C ILE A 182 -22.34 -13.79 1.21
N MET A 183 -22.89 -12.59 1.46
CA MET A 183 -24.17 -12.44 2.16
C MET A 183 -25.38 -12.98 1.37
N LYS A 184 -25.26 -13.21 0.06
CA LYS A 184 -26.30 -13.85 -0.75
C LYS A 184 -26.14 -15.36 -0.91
N THR A 185 -25.00 -15.92 -0.51
CA THR A 185 -24.68 -17.33 -0.76
C THR A 185 -24.52 -18.11 0.52
N THR A 186 -23.67 -17.64 1.45
CA THR A 186 -23.36 -18.35 2.69
C THR A 186 -23.92 -17.67 3.93
N GLU A 187 -24.26 -16.38 3.85
CA GLU A 187 -24.70 -15.54 4.98
C GLU A 187 -23.70 -15.50 6.14
N SER A 188 -22.47 -15.96 5.92
CA SER A 188 -21.43 -16.03 6.95
C SER A 188 -20.76 -14.67 7.15
N LEU A 189 -20.92 -14.12 8.35
CA LEU A 189 -20.31 -12.84 8.75
C LEU A 189 -18.78 -12.91 8.76
N TYR A 190 -18.19 -14.03 9.19
CA TYR A 190 -16.73 -14.22 9.15
C TYR A 190 -16.19 -14.30 7.73
N SER A 191 -16.89 -15.00 6.84
CA SER A 191 -16.51 -15.05 5.42
C SER A 191 -16.65 -13.67 4.76
N ALA A 192 -17.67 -12.89 5.15
CA ALA A 192 -17.86 -11.52 4.65
C ALA A 192 -16.74 -10.59 5.15
N GLY A 193 -16.34 -10.70 6.42
CA GLY A 193 -15.20 -10.00 6.99
C GLY A 193 -13.88 -10.39 6.32
N GLN A 194 -13.67 -11.68 6.07
CA GLN A 194 -12.51 -12.19 5.33
C GLN A 194 -12.47 -11.63 3.91
N MET A 195 -13.60 -11.61 3.20
CA MET A 195 -13.71 -11.01 1.87
C MET A 195 -13.38 -9.52 1.89
N ALA A 196 -13.77 -8.79 2.94
CA ALA A 196 -13.41 -7.38 3.08
C ALA A 196 -11.88 -7.20 3.26
N ILE A 197 -11.21 -8.09 3.99
CA ILE A 197 -9.74 -8.10 4.09
C ILE A 197 -9.09 -8.46 2.74
N ILE A 198 -9.64 -9.41 1.98
CA ILE A 198 -9.19 -9.71 0.61
C ILE A 198 -9.28 -8.45 -0.26
N GLY A 199 -10.36 -7.68 -0.17
CA GLY A 199 -10.50 -6.43 -0.90
C GLY A 199 -9.40 -5.42 -0.58
N THR A 200 -8.91 -5.40 0.67
CA THR A 200 -7.77 -4.57 1.07
C THR A 200 -6.47 -5.03 0.38
N VAL A 201 -6.20 -6.34 0.36
CA VAL A 201 -5.03 -6.93 -0.30
C VAL A 201 -5.07 -6.71 -1.82
N ILE A 202 -6.21 -6.95 -2.47
CA ILE A 202 -6.38 -6.76 -3.91
C ILE A 202 -6.19 -5.28 -4.29
N GLY A 203 -6.78 -4.36 -3.52
CA GLY A 203 -6.56 -2.93 -3.72
C GLY A 203 -5.08 -2.59 -3.70
N GLU A 204 -4.35 -3.04 -2.67
CA GLU A 204 -2.90 -2.79 -2.51
C GLU A 204 -2.10 -3.32 -3.71
N ILE A 205 -2.39 -4.55 -4.17
CA ILE A 205 -1.75 -5.15 -5.33
C ILE A 205 -2.02 -4.31 -6.59
N VAL A 206 -3.26 -3.86 -6.82
CA VAL A 206 -3.59 -3.05 -7.99
C VAL A 206 -2.89 -1.68 -7.95
N GLY A 207 -2.85 -1.02 -6.79
CA GLY A 207 -2.09 0.22 -6.60
C GLY A 207 -0.61 0.03 -6.90
N PHE A 208 -0.02 -1.03 -6.34
CA PHE A 208 1.37 -1.42 -6.60
C PHE A 208 1.62 -1.68 -8.10
N VAL A 209 0.78 -2.47 -8.76
CA VAL A 209 0.94 -2.81 -10.19
C VAL A 209 0.88 -1.56 -11.05
N LEU A 210 -0.08 -0.65 -10.80
CA LEU A 210 -0.14 0.62 -11.54
C LEU A 210 1.16 1.40 -11.37
N LEU A 211 1.64 1.53 -10.14
CA LEU A 211 2.86 2.29 -9.84
C LEU A 211 4.09 1.64 -10.50
N ALA A 212 4.17 0.32 -10.50
CA ALA A 212 5.24 -0.45 -11.15
C ALA A 212 5.23 -0.27 -12.68
N LEU A 213 4.05 -0.30 -13.31
CA LEU A 213 3.90 -0.06 -14.75
C LEU A 213 4.33 1.36 -15.13
N ILE A 214 3.92 2.36 -14.36
CA ILE A 214 4.33 3.76 -14.59
C ILE A 214 5.84 3.91 -14.38
N PHE A 215 6.41 3.26 -13.36
CA PHE A 215 7.85 3.28 -13.08
C PHE A 215 8.65 2.68 -14.25
N LYS A 216 8.25 1.51 -14.74
CA LYS A 216 8.88 0.86 -15.89
C LYS A 216 8.78 1.73 -17.14
N LYS A 217 7.62 2.36 -17.41
CA LYS A 217 7.45 3.26 -18.56
C LYS A 217 8.32 4.51 -18.46
N ARG A 218 8.40 5.16 -17.29
CA ARG A 218 9.15 6.42 -17.12
C ARG A 218 10.66 6.23 -17.00
N PHE A 219 11.12 5.18 -16.33
CA PHE A 219 12.54 4.98 -16.02
C PHE A 219 13.17 3.77 -16.72
N GLY A 220 12.38 2.85 -17.26
CA GLY A 220 12.88 1.73 -18.07
C GLY A 220 13.31 2.14 -19.48
N LEU A 221 12.67 3.17 -20.07
CA LEU A 221 13.01 3.68 -21.41
C LEU A 221 14.36 4.44 -21.47
N LEU A 222 14.97 4.76 -20.33
CA LEU A 222 16.28 5.41 -20.29
C LEU A 222 17.44 4.43 -20.59
N LYS A 223 17.16 3.13 -20.75
CA LYS A 223 18.16 2.12 -21.10
C LYS A 223 18.36 1.95 -22.62
N ASP A 224 17.41 2.38 -23.44
CA ASP A 224 17.39 2.11 -24.90
C ASP A 224 17.86 3.26 -25.80
N LYS A 225 18.21 4.43 -25.25
CA LYS A 225 18.69 5.59 -26.04
C LYS A 225 20.21 5.80 -26.02
N LYS A 226 20.99 4.77 -25.65
CA LYS A 226 22.45 4.76 -25.79
C LYS A 226 22.92 3.41 -26.33
N GLN A 227 22.59 3.13 -27.58
CA GLN A 227 23.44 2.36 -28.50
C GLN A 227 23.77 3.27 -29.67
#